data_AF-A0AAV8Y3R1-F1
#
_entry.id   AF-A0AAV8Y3R1-F1
#
_cell.length_a   1.000
_cell.length_b   1.000
_cell.length_c   1.000
_cell.angle_alpha   90.00
_cell.angle_beta   90.00
_cell.angle_gamma   90.00
#
_symmetry.space_group_name_H-M   'P 1'
#
loop_
_entity.id
_entity.type
_entity.pdbx_description
1 polymer ?
#
loop_
_entity_poly.entity_id
_entity_poly.type
_entity_poly.pdbx_seq_one_letter_code
_entity_poly.pdbx_strand_id
1 'polypeptide(L)'
;MATVHRLLVFSTCFMSGIAALFGVVSLATEEWITTTSAMWVTLPITLPNTAKYGLFQGYYSQQGPLVLTIQITMTCLMKENVCALLCGKDTDARYTLLKELYNNNNTADQDNGNCPTVQRSTSYQYNRESIWTYASEDSDDKQFINAGVWISTILFLVLSIALGMLSSALALWNTVSNPIEIYFSIFGLYIYNAAGLFCSTLVMLLWGIMHVLITFHNVGIFYTLTGQMTSDKRAYLGYSYWLNLIPIGCYIYSIAILYVRQYKLSKDPKHQIVQREDRADPGIYLY
;
A
#
# COMPACT_ATOMS: atom_id res chain seq x y z
N MET A 1 -38.48 16.41 3.02
CA MET A 1 -37.29 17.08 2.43
C MET A 1 -36.07 17.02 3.36
N ALA A 2 -36.15 17.50 4.61
CA ALA A 2 -35.02 17.45 5.55
C ALA A 2 -34.43 16.03 5.77
N THR A 3 -35.27 15.01 5.81
CA THR A 3 -34.86 13.60 5.97
C THR A 3 -34.03 13.08 4.78
N VAL A 4 -34.37 13.50 3.56
CA VAL A 4 -33.64 13.12 2.33
C VAL A 4 -32.24 13.74 2.34
N HIS A 5 -32.13 14.99 2.80
CA HIS A 5 -30.84 15.68 2.91
C HIS A 5 -29.92 15.07 3.97
N ARG A 6 -30.47 14.50 5.06
CA ARG A 6 -29.72 13.76 6.09
C ARG A 6 -29.30 12.37 5.61
N LEU A 7 -30.14 11.69 4.83
CA LEU A 7 -29.82 10.38 4.24
C LEU A 7 -28.61 10.44 3.30
N LEU A 8 -28.47 11.53 2.53
CA LEU A 8 -27.30 11.73 1.65
C LEU A 8 -25.99 11.89 2.45
N VAL A 9 -26.03 12.60 3.58
CA VAL A 9 -24.87 12.73 4.49
C VAL A 9 -24.56 11.39 5.16
N PHE A 10 -25.59 10.65 5.57
CA PHE A 10 -25.42 9.31 6.12
C PHE A 10 -24.80 8.33 5.10
N SER A 11 -25.19 8.40 3.83
CA SER A 11 -24.56 7.60 2.77
C SER A 11 -23.07 7.94 2.60
N THR A 12 -22.69 9.21 2.74
CA THR A 12 -21.29 9.64 2.73
C THR A 12 -20.49 8.99 3.87
N CYS A 13 -21.08 8.84 5.07
CA CYS A 13 -20.45 8.12 6.18
C CYS A 13 -20.08 6.69 5.77
N PHE A 14 -21.01 5.91 5.23
CA PHE A 14 -20.71 4.52 4.87
C PHE A 14 -19.61 4.44 3.82
N MET A 15 -19.65 5.32 2.82
CA MET A 15 -18.70 5.26 1.72
C MET A 15 -17.28 5.67 2.16
N SER A 16 -17.14 6.72 2.98
CA SER A 16 -15.84 7.05 3.59
C SER A 16 -15.35 5.97 4.56
N GLY A 17 -16.27 5.31 5.29
CA GLY A 17 -15.93 4.19 6.18
C GLY A 17 -15.44 2.95 5.42
N ILE A 18 -16.12 2.59 4.33
CA ILE A 18 -15.71 1.50 3.43
C ILE A 18 -14.34 1.81 2.82
N ALA A 19 -14.10 3.05 2.37
CA ALA A 19 -12.80 3.48 1.86
C ALA A 19 -11.68 3.25 2.89
N ALA A 20 -11.89 3.66 4.14
CA ALA A 20 -10.92 3.45 5.20
C ALA A 20 -10.69 1.96 5.48
N LEU A 21 -11.75 1.15 5.52
CA LEU A 21 -11.67 -0.30 5.74
C LEU A 21 -10.83 -1.00 4.66
N PHE A 22 -11.09 -0.73 3.38
CA PHE A 22 -10.30 -1.30 2.29
C PHE A 22 -8.86 -0.80 2.28
N GLY A 23 -8.61 0.45 2.68
CA GLY A 23 -7.25 0.96 2.88
C GLY A 23 -6.49 0.18 3.97
N VAL A 24 -7.14 -0.13 5.10
CA VAL A 24 -6.55 -0.95 6.17
C VAL A 24 -6.26 -2.38 5.69
N VAL A 25 -7.20 -3.00 4.97
CA VAL A 25 -7.00 -4.35 4.42
C VAL A 25 -5.83 -4.33 3.41
N SER A 26 -5.76 -3.34 2.54
CA SER A 26 -4.65 -3.18 1.61
C SER A 26 -3.30 -3.05 2.35
N LEU A 27 -3.24 -2.21 3.39
CA LEU A 27 -2.03 -2.01 4.20
C LEU A 27 -1.57 -3.29 4.93
N ALA A 28 -2.52 -4.07 5.45
CA ALA A 28 -2.25 -5.24 6.28
C ALA A 28 -1.97 -6.53 5.48
N THR A 29 -2.38 -6.58 4.21
CA THR A 29 -2.26 -7.79 3.38
C THR A 29 -0.92 -7.90 2.67
N GLU A 30 -0.52 -9.15 2.39
CA GLU A 30 0.83 -9.50 1.94
C GLU A 30 0.92 -9.80 0.43
N GLU A 31 0.02 -9.25 -0.38
CA GLU A 31 0.00 -9.48 -1.83
C GLU A 31 -0.08 -8.15 -2.61
N TRP A 32 0.86 -7.25 -2.34
CA TRP A 32 1.07 -6.08 -3.20
C TRP A 32 1.80 -6.46 -4.48
N ILE A 33 2.78 -7.35 -4.36
CA ILE A 33 3.56 -7.88 -5.48
C ILE A 33 3.59 -9.40 -5.38
N THR A 34 3.40 -10.04 -6.51
CA THR A 34 3.38 -11.50 -6.63
C THR A 34 4.15 -11.93 -7.87
N THR A 35 5.00 -12.93 -7.72
CA THR A 35 5.65 -13.65 -8.82
C THR A 35 5.42 -15.14 -8.60
N THR A 36 4.95 -15.84 -9.62
CA THR A 36 4.63 -17.27 -9.55
C THR A 36 5.51 -18.11 -10.46
N SER A 37 6.45 -17.49 -11.15
CA SER A 37 7.27 -18.14 -12.18
C SER A 37 8.74 -17.79 -12.09
N ALA A 38 9.22 -17.35 -10.93
CA ALA A 38 10.65 -17.04 -10.78
C ALA A 38 11.48 -18.32 -10.92
N MET A 39 12.59 -18.27 -11.68
CA MET A 39 13.40 -19.45 -12.03
C MET A 39 14.85 -19.24 -11.62
N TRP A 40 15.48 -20.30 -11.13
CA TRP A 40 16.93 -20.30 -10.91
C TRP A 40 17.67 -20.22 -12.24
N VAL A 41 18.73 -19.42 -12.30
CA VAL A 41 19.52 -19.23 -13.53
C VAL A 41 20.38 -20.46 -13.84
N THR A 42 20.80 -21.20 -12.81
CA THR A 42 21.84 -22.24 -12.90
C THR A 42 21.33 -23.67 -13.03
N LEU A 43 20.03 -23.91 -12.86
CA LEU A 43 19.47 -25.27 -12.80
C LEU A 43 18.55 -25.52 -14.02
N PRO A 44 18.88 -26.48 -14.91
CA PRO A 44 18.21 -26.68 -16.19
C PRO A 44 16.77 -27.20 -16.08
N ILE A 45 16.36 -27.73 -14.91
CA ILE A 45 15.01 -28.21 -14.63
C ILE A 45 14.63 -27.72 -13.22
N THR A 46 14.04 -26.52 -13.12
CA THR A 46 13.50 -26.03 -11.84
C THR A 46 12.00 -25.82 -11.95
N LEU A 47 11.29 -26.25 -10.91
CA LEU A 47 9.91 -25.81 -10.73
C LEU A 47 9.89 -24.31 -10.47
N PRO A 48 8.84 -23.62 -10.90
CA PRO A 48 8.73 -22.18 -10.67
C PRO A 48 8.66 -21.88 -9.18
N ASN A 49 9.52 -20.97 -8.72
CA ASN A 49 9.44 -20.43 -7.37
C ASN A 49 8.39 -19.32 -7.32
N THR A 50 7.79 -19.18 -6.14
CA THR A 50 6.79 -18.15 -5.90
C THR A 50 7.28 -17.19 -4.82
N ALA A 51 7.22 -15.89 -5.08
CA ALA A 51 7.44 -14.87 -4.06
C ALA A 51 6.21 -13.95 -4.01
N LYS A 52 5.70 -13.70 -2.82
CA LYS A 52 4.56 -12.84 -2.57
C LYS A 52 4.87 -11.95 -1.38
N TYR A 53 4.63 -10.65 -1.50
CA TYR A 53 4.81 -9.76 -0.36
C TYR A 53 3.92 -8.51 -0.43
N GLY A 54 3.62 -8.00 0.77
CA GLY A 54 2.97 -6.72 0.99
C GLY A 54 3.99 -5.63 1.28
N LEU A 55 3.52 -4.51 1.84
CA LEU A 55 4.39 -3.38 2.14
C LEU A 55 5.44 -3.71 3.22
N PHE A 56 5.15 -4.61 4.16
CA PHE A 56 6.04 -4.88 5.30
C PHE A 56 6.70 -6.25 5.26
N GLN A 57 5.93 -7.27 4.87
CA GLN A 57 6.36 -8.66 4.92
C GLN A 57 5.71 -9.49 3.82
N GLY A 58 6.21 -10.69 3.64
CA GLY A 58 5.66 -11.67 2.73
C GLY A 58 6.35 -13.02 2.88
N TYR A 59 6.21 -13.84 1.86
CA TYR A 59 6.76 -15.18 1.82
C TYR A 59 7.44 -15.47 0.49
N TYR A 60 8.54 -16.19 0.57
CA TYR A 60 9.18 -16.84 -0.55
C TYR A 60 9.01 -18.35 -0.40
N SER A 61 8.49 -18.99 -1.45
CA SER A 61 8.35 -20.44 -1.52
C SER A 61 9.13 -20.97 -2.71
N GLN A 62 10.06 -21.86 -2.40
CA GLN A 62 10.85 -22.58 -3.38
C GLN A 62 10.16 -23.90 -3.72
N GLN A 63 10.00 -24.15 -5.01
CA GLN A 63 9.50 -25.42 -5.52
C GLN A 63 10.66 -26.22 -6.12
N GLY A 64 10.72 -27.53 -5.85
CA GLY A 64 11.85 -28.35 -6.25
C GLY A 64 11.98 -29.63 -5.39
N PRO A 65 13.15 -30.27 -5.38
CA PRO A 65 13.41 -31.45 -4.54
C PRO A 65 13.31 -31.14 -3.04
N LEU A 66 13.47 -29.87 -2.65
CA LEU A 66 13.23 -29.37 -1.30
C LEU A 66 12.18 -28.26 -1.37
N VAL A 67 11.03 -28.47 -0.73
CA VAL A 67 10.01 -27.42 -0.54
C VAL A 67 10.37 -26.61 0.71
N LEU A 68 10.68 -25.35 0.50
CA LEU A 68 11.04 -24.41 1.56
C LEU A 68 10.19 -23.15 1.41
N THR A 69 9.45 -22.82 2.47
CA THR A 69 8.72 -21.55 2.56
C THR A 69 9.25 -20.73 3.73
N ILE A 70 9.90 -19.61 3.40
CA ILE A 70 10.48 -18.66 4.38
C ILE A 70 9.69 -17.37 4.38
N GLN A 71 9.61 -16.75 5.55
CA GLN A 71 9.11 -15.38 5.69
C GLN A 71 10.21 -14.40 5.30
N ILE A 72 9.87 -13.44 4.46
CA ILE A 72 10.73 -12.33 4.05
C ILE A 72 10.14 -11.04 4.58
N THR A 73 11.00 -10.11 4.99
CA THR A 73 10.57 -8.85 5.60
C THR A 73 11.32 -7.69 4.96
N MET A 74 10.57 -6.61 4.70
CA MET A 74 11.13 -5.39 4.14
C MET A 74 12.18 -4.83 5.09
N THR A 75 13.38 -4.61 4.56
CA THR A 75 14.52 -4.04 5.27
C THR A 75 15.08 -2.91 4.42
N CYS A 76 15.32 -1.76 5.04
CA CYS A 76 15.65 -0.53 4.32
C CYS A 76 16.86 0.18 4.93
N LEU A 77 17.78 0.59 4.07
CA LEU A 77 18.87 1.51 4.36
C LEU A 77 18.43 2.92 3.96
N MET A 78 17.93 3.67 4.94
CA MET A 78 17.33 4.98 4.70
C MET A 78 18.33 6.05 4.23
N LYS A 79 19.62 5.92 4.57
CA LYS A 79 20.63 6.90 4.12
C LYS A 79 20.95 6.74 2.64
N GLU A 80 20.92 5.49 2.16
CA GLU A 80 21.26 5.09 0.80
C GLU A 80 20.00 4.99 -0.10
N ASN A 81 18.80 5.20 0.46
CA ASN A 81 17.50 5.10 -0.22
C ASN A 81 17.20 3.74 -0.86
N VAL A 82 17.76 2.66 -0.31
CA VAL A 82 17.58 1.29 -0.83
C VAL A 82 16.83 0.40 0.16
N CYS A 83 15.95 -0.44 -0.36
CA CYS A 83 15.23 -1.47 0.37
C CYS A 83 15.29 -2.79 -0.38
N ALA A 84 15.20 -3.87 0.38
CA ALA A 84 15.02 -5.21 -0.15
C ALA A 84 14.19 -6.05 0.82
N LEU A 85 13.58 -7.12 0.30
CA LEU A 85 12.98 -8.15 1.13
C LEU A 85 14.01 -9.23 1.44
N LEU A 86 14.35 -9.30 2.71
CA LEU A 86 15.38 -10.21 3.22
C LEU A 86 14.82 -11.06 4.33
N CYS A 87 15.43 -12.21 4.51
CA CYS A 87 15.18 -13.06 5.64
C CYS A 87 16.34 -12.99 6.64
N GLY A 88 16.00 -13.02 7.93
CA GLY A 88 16.98 -13.13 9.01
C GLY A 88 16.27 -13.30 10.35
N LYS A 89 16.96 -13.93 11.31
CA LYS A 89 16.46 -14.14 12.67
C LYS A 89 16.20 -12.82 13.40
N ASP A 90 17.16 -11.91 13.28
CA ASP A 90 17.16 -10.61 13.94
C ASP A 90 17.11 -9.48 12.91
N THR A 91 16.57 -8.33 13.32
CA THR A 91 16.50 -7.13 12.47
C THR A 91 17.91 -6.63 12.08
N ASP A 92 18.87 -6.73 13.00
CA ASP A 92 20.25 -6.30 12.75
C ASP A 92 20.94 -7.18 11.69
N ALA A 93 20.70 -8.49 11.72
CA ALA A 93 21.24 -9.43 10.73
C ALA A 93 20.73 -9.11 9.31
N ARG A 94 19.44 -8.74 9.18
CA ARG A 94 18.88 -8.31 7.90
C ARG A 94 19.49 -6.99 7.42
N TYR A 95 19.73 -6.06 8.34
CA TYR A 95 20.34 -4.77 8.04
C TYR A 95 21.81 -4.92 7.57
N THR A 96 22.60 -5.75 8.25
CA THR A 96 23.98 -6.04 7.85
C THR A 96 24.02 -6.72 6.49
N LEU A 97 23.14 -7.69 6.25
CA LEU A 97 23.02 -8.37 4.97
C LEU A 97 22.68 -7.40 3.83
N LEU A 98 21.74 -6.48 4.04
CA LEU A 98 21.42 -5.46 3.02
C LEU A 98 22.60 -4.54 2.73
N LYS A 99 23.35 -4.15 3.77
CA LYS A 99 24.54 -3.31 3.62
C LYS A 99 25.64 -4.03 2.84
N GLU A 100 25.83 -5.33 3.07
CA GLU A 100 26.78 -6.15 2.31
C GLU A 100 26.35 -6.29 0.84
N LEU A 101 25.06 -6.49 0.57
CA LEU A 101 24.52 -6.56 -0.79
C LEU A 101 24.68 -5.24 -1.55
N TYR A 102 24.45 -4.11 -0.87
CA TYR A 102 24.63 -2.77 -1.43
C TYR A 102 26.09 -2.47 -1.76
N ASN A 103 27.02 -2.90 -0.89
CA ASN A 103 28.46 -2.74 -1.10
C ASN A 103 29.05 -3.75 -2.09
N ASN A 104 28.23 -4.53 -2.80
CA ASN A 104 28.67 -5.61 -3.70
C ASN A 104 29.66 -6.58 -3.04
N ASN A 105 29.47 -6.88 -1.76
CA ASN A 105 30.30 -7.87 -1.10
C ASN A 105 29.88 -9.28 -1.53
N ASN A 106 30.81 -9.99 -2.18
CA ASN A 106 30.60 -11.36 -2.68
C ASN A 106 30.42 -12.42 -1.58
N THR A 107 30.65 -12.05 -0.30
CA THR A 107 30.43 -12.94 0.84
C THR A 107 29.03 -12.86 1.44
N ALA A 108 28.15 -12.02 0.90
CA ALA A 108 26.78 -11.90 1.39
C ALA A 108 26.02 -13.23 1.18
N ASP A 109 25.74 -13.94 2.27
CA ASP A 109 24.98 -15.20 2.26
C ASP A 109 23.76 -15.07 3.18
N GLN A 110 22.59 -15.47 2.66
CA GLN A 110 21.37 -15.51 3.46
C GLN A 110 21.21 -16.90 4.07
N ASP A 111 21.37 -17.00 5.39
CA ASP A 111 21.16 -18.25 6.11
C ASP A 111 19.68 -18.60 6.26
N ASN A 112 19.16 -19.33 5.27
CA ASN A 112 17.80 -19.87 5.25
C ASN A 112 17.47 -20.79 6.44
N GLY A 113 18.46 -21.37 7.11
CA GLY A 113 18.25 -22.24 8.26
C GLY A 113 17.76 -21.48 9.49
N ASN A 114 18.10 -20.20 9.60
CA ASN A 114 17.76 -19.31 10.71
C ASN A 114 16.60 -18.37 10.40
N CYS A 115 15.94 -18.56 9.26
CA CYS A 115 14.74 -17.86 8.86
C CYS A 115 13.50 -18.32 9.63
N PRO A 116 12.55 -17.42 9.96
CA PRO A 116 11.21 -17.82 10.34
C PRO A 116 10.60 -18.65 9.20
N THR A 117 10.46 -19.96 9.42
CA THR A 117 9.95 -20.89 8.43
C THR A 117 8.47 -21.14 8.64
N VAL A 118 7.68 -21.06 7.57
CA VAL A 118 6.24 -21.36 7.60
C VAL A 118 6.00 -22.84 7.34
N GLN A 119 6.80 -23.45 6.47
CA GLN A 119 6.73 -24.87 6.15
C GLN A 119 8.08 -25.37 5.63
N ARG A 120 8.54 -26.50 6.19
CA ARG A 120 9.76 -27.20 5.76
C ARG A 120 9.43 -28.69 5.65
N SER A 121 9.42 -29.25 4.44
CA SER A 121 9.32 -30.70 4.27
C SER A 121 10.70 -31.32 4.50
N THR A 122 10.94 -31.87 5.68
CA THR A 122 12.18 -32.59 6.00
C THR A 122 12.12 -34.00 5.41
N SER A 123 12.89 -34.24 4.36
CA SER A 123 13.53 -35.56 4.12
C SER A 123 14.58 -35.49 3.00
N TYR A 124 15.59 -34.63 3.17
CA TYR A 124 16.95 -34.98 2.75
C TYR A 124 17.95 -34.08 3.47
N GLN A 125 18.91 -34.70 4.15
CA GLN A 125 20.03 -34.02 4.79
C GLN A 125 21.01 -33.61 3.69
N TYR A 126 20.70 -32.50 3.02
CA TYR A 126 21.60 -31.89 2.07
C TYR A 126 22.79 -31.33 2.86
N ASN A 127 23.96 -31.96 2.69
CA ASN A 127 25.22 -31.31 3.03
C ASN A 127 25.22 -29.95 2.35
N ARG A 128 25.59 -28.91 3.08
CA ARG A 128 25.70 -27.52 2.64
C ARG A 128 26.77 -27.40 1.54
N GLU A 129 26.53 -28.00 0.39
CA GLU A 129 27.20 -27.58 -0.84
C GLU A 129 26.63 -26.20 -1.11
N SER A 130 27.44 -25.21 -0.74
CA SER A 130 27.36 -23.84 -1.21
C SER A 130 26.82 -23.87 -2.64
N ILE A 131 25.56 -23.44 -2.83
CA ILE A 131 25.11 -23.02 -4.14
C ILE A 131 26.11 -21.95 -4.52
N TRP A 132 27.01 -22.29 -5.44
CA TRP A 132 28.14 -21.47 -5.81
C TRP A 132 27.63 -20.05 -6.05
N THR A 133 28.08 -19.13 -5.21
CA THR A 133 28.00 -17.70 -5.46
C THR A 133 28.88 -17.46 -6.68
N TYR A 134 28.35 -17.74 -7.87
CA TYR A 134 28.92 -17.14 -9.06
C TYR A 134 28.75 -15.66 -8.84
N ALA A 135 29.88 -14.99 -8.63
CA ALA A 135 30.00 -13.56 -8.82
C ALA A 135 29.42 -13.30 -10.22
N SER A 136 28.16 -12.89 -10.25
CA SER A 136 27.62 -12.24 -11.42
C SER A 136 28.51 -11.02 -11.60
N GLU A 137 29.22 -11.07 -12.72
CA GLU A 137 29.99 -9.99 -13.33
C GLU A 137 29.53 -8.64 -12.82
N ASP A 138 30.38 -8.01 -11.99
CA ASP A 138 30.29 -6.68 -11.37
C ASP A 138 29.02 -5.92 -11.79
N SER A 139 27.87 -6.35 -11.29
CA SER A 139 26.61 -5.83 -11.77
C SER A 139 26.35 -4.55 -11.00
N ASP A 140 26.92 -3.45 -11.49
CA ASP A 140 26.59 -2.08 -11.09
C ASP A 140 25.06 -1.82 -11.16
N ASP A 141 24.29 -2.70 -11.80
CA ASP A 141 22.85 -2.62 -12.00
C ASP A 141 22.01 -3.47 -11.03
N LYS A 142 22.40 -3.62 -9.75
CA LYS A 142 21.48 -4.19 -8.74
C LYS A 142 20.31 -3.24 -8.53
N GLN A 143 19.13 -3.65 -8.98
CA GLN A 143 17.91 -2.86 -8.85
C GLN A 143 17.24 -3.12 -7.50
N PHE A 144 17.51 -2.23 -6.54
CA PHE A 144 16.86 -2.23 -5.23
C PHE A 144 15.54 -1.47 -5.24
N ILE A 145 14.67 -1.78 -4.27
CA ILE A 145 13.44 -1.02 -4.05
C ILE A 145 13.81 0.36 -3.50
N ASN A 146 13.21 1.43 -4.03
CA ASN A 146 13.48 2.77 -3.53
C ASN A 146 12.80 3.00 -2.17
N ALA A 147 13.60 3.30 -1.14
CA ALA A 147 13.11 3.49 0.23
C ALA A 147 12.18 4.70 0.39
N GLY A 148 12.47 5.79 -0.34
CA GLY A 148 11.66 7.00 -0.33
C GLY A 148 10.26 6.77 -0.90
N VAL A 149 10.17 6.01 -2.00
CA VAL A 149 8.88 5.64 -2.60
C VAL A 149 8.10 4.72 -1.67
N TRP A 150 8.76 3.73 -1.07
CA TRP A 150 8.15 2.81 -0.11
C TRP A 150 7.54 3.54 1.10
N ILE A 151 8.33 4.37 1.78
CA ILE A 151 7.86 5.08 2.98
C ILE A 151 6.77 6.11 2.65
N SER A 152 6.88 6.79 1.49
CA SER A 152 5.87 7.74 1.02
C SER A 152 4.56 7.04 0.71
N THR A 153 4.61 5.84 0.11
CA THR A 153 3.42 5.01 -0.16
C THR A 153 2.70 4.67 1.14
N ILE A 154 3.43 4.25 2.18
CA ILE A 154 2.84 3.95 3.50
C ILE A 154 2.24 5.21 4.13
N LEU A 155 2.97 6.34 4.10
CA LEU A 155 2.52 7.59 4.68
C LEU A 155 1.22 8.08 4.05
N PHE A 156 1.14 8.12 2.72
CA PHE A 156 -0.07 8.56 2.03
C PHE A 156 -1.24 7.58 2.21
N LEU A 157 -0.96 6.28 2.32
CA LEU A 157 -1.99 5.28 2.58
C LEU A 157 -2.59 5.46 3.99
N VAL A 158 -1.73 5.59 5.01
CA VAL A 158 -2.17 5.84 6.39
C VAL A 158 -2.92 7.17 6.52
N LEU A 159 -2.43 8.22 5.83
CA LEU A 159 -3.10 9.52 5.82
C LEU A 159 -4.49 9.43 5.16
N SER A 160 -4.60 8.72 4.03
CA SER A 160 -5.91 8.46 3.38
C SER A 160 -6.87 7.76 4.34
N ILE A 161 -6.42 6.70 5.03
CA ILE A 161 -7.24 5.96 5.99
C ILE A 161 -7.71 6.88 7.13
N ALA A 162 -6.81 7.70 7.70
CA ALA A 162 -7.15 8.65 8.75
C ALA A 162 -8.19 9.68 8.28
N LEU A 163 -8.02 10.26 7.09
CA LEU A 163 -8.95 11.21 6.49
C LEU A 163 -10.32 10.55 6.19
N GLY A 164 -10.33 9.29 5.75
CA GLY A 164 -11.55 8.51 5.55
C GLY A 164 -12.31 8.26 6.85
N MET A 165 -11.61 7.87 7.92
CA MET A 165 -12.21 7.68 9.25
C MET A 165 -12.75 9.00 9.82
N LEU A 166 -11.99 10.08 9.72
CA LEU A 166 -12.42 11.43 10.13
C LEU A 166 -13.67 11.86 9.36
N SER A 167 -13.68 11.70 8.03
CA SER A 167 -14.85 11.98 7.20
C SER A 167 -16.07 11.16 7.63
N SER A 168 -15.89 9.87 7.92
CA SER A 168 -16.97 9.01 8.40
C SER A 168 -17.55 9.49 9.72
N ALA A 169 -16.70 9.81 10.70
CA ALA A 169 -17.13 10.30 12.01
C ALA A 169 -17.82 11.66 11.92
N LEU A 170 -17.28 12.58 11.12
CA LEU A 170 -17.88 13.88 10.88
C LEU A 170 -19.21 13.76 10.14
N ALA A 171 -19.34 12.83 9.19
CA ALA A 171 -20.60 12.61 8.49
C ALA A 171 -21.69 12.13 9.45
N LEU A 172 -21.37 11.20 10.37
CA LEU A 172 -22.30 10.81 11.44
C LEU A 172 -22.67 11.99 12.33
N TRP A 173 -21.68 12.77 12.76
CA TRP A 173 -21.92 13.95 13.58
C TRP A 173 -22.87 14.94 12.90
N ASN A 174 -22.69 15.21 11.60
CA ASN A 174 -23.53 16.09 10.80
C ASN A 174 -24.97 15.55 10.56
N THR A 175 -25.25 14.27 10.86
CA THR A 175 -26.64 13.75 10.78
C THR A 175 -27.46 14.10 12.02
N VAL A 176 -26.81 14.25 13.17
CA VAL A 176 -27.43 14.50 14.47
C VAL A 176 -27.31 15.98 14.85
N SER A 177 -26.13 16.56 14.66
CA SER A 177 -25.78 17.92 15.04
C SER A 177 -25.64 18.80 13.80
N ASN A 178 -25.96 20.10 13.93
CA ASN A 178 -25.69 21.11 12.89
C ASN A 178 -24.54 22.02 13.36
N PRO A 179 -23.27 21.60 13.22
CA PRO A 179 -22.14 22.43 13.64
C PRO A 179 -22.02 23.70 12.77
N ILE A 180 -21.72 24.82 13.41
CA ILE A 180 -21.53 26.13 12.76
C ILE A 180 -20.10 26.27 12.21
N GLU A 181 -19.13 25.58 12.82
CA GLU A 181 -17.72 25.64 12.41
C GLU A 181 -17.47 25.00 11.04
N ILE A 182 -16.69 25.68 10.19
CA ILE A 182 -16.47 25.35 8.78
C ILE A 182 -15.86 23.94 8.60
N TYR A 183 -14.88 23.57 9.43
CA TYR A 183 -14.18 22.28 9.34
C TYR A 183 -15.04 21.09 9.80
N PHE A 184 -15.97 21.32 10.73
CA PHE A 184 -16.90 20.30 11.20
C PHE A 184 -18.19 20.25 10.38
N SER A 185 -18.40 21.24 9.51
CA SER A 185 -19.54 21.33 8.61
C SER A 185 -19.36 20.44 7.36
N ILE A 186 -20.38 20.46 6.51
CA ILE A 186 -20.43 19.73 5.23
C ILE A 186 -19.28 20.14 4.31
N PHE A 187 -18.79 21.37 4.42
CA PHE A 187 -17.60 21.82 3.71
C PHE A 187 -16.35 21.02 4.10
N GLY A 188 -16.17 20.74 5.40
CA GLY A 188 -15.10 19.86 5.88
C GLY A 188 -15.16 18.47 5.26
N LEU A 189 -16.36 17.88 5.10
CA LEU A 189 -16.53 16.58 4.43
C LEU A 189 -15.98 16.58 3.01
N TYR A 190 -16.17 17.67 2.24
CA TYR A 190 -15.55 17.77 0.92
C TYR A 190 -14.03 17.78 1.00
N ILE A 191 -13.44 18.56 1.91
CA ILE A 191 -11.99 18.65 2.08
C ILE A 191 -11.41 17.28 2.44
N TYR A 192 -11.96 16.59 3.45
CA TYR A 192 -11.43 15.31 3.91
C TYR A 192 -11.56 14.21 2.84
N ASN A 193 -12.68 14.15 2.11
CA ASN A 193 -12.82 13.19 1.01
C ASN A 193 -11.93 13.54 -0.19
N ALA A 194 -11.75 14.82 -0.52
CA ALA A 194 -10.87 15.24 -1.62
C ALA A 194 -9.39 15.00 -1.28
N ALA A 195 -8.97 15.30 -0.06
CA ALA A 195 -7.63 15.01 0.43
C ALA A 195 -7.37 13.49 0.50
N GLY A 196 -8.36 12.71 0.97
CA GLY A 196 -8.30 11.24 0.96
C GLY A 196 -8.18 10.68 -0.46
N LEU A 197 -8.98 11.19 -1.40
CA LEU A 197 -8.90 10.85 -2.82
C LEU A 197 -7.51 11.11 -3.38
N PHE A 198 -6.95 12.31 -3.14
CA PHE A 198 -5.61 12.68 -3.60
C PHE A 198 -4.51 11.79 -3.01
N CYS A 199 -4.58 11.49 -1.71
CA CYS A 199 -3.60 10.60 -1.07
C CYS A 199 -3.69 9.18 -1.64
N SER A 200 -4.91 8.65 -1.80
CA SER A 200 -5.14 7.30 -2.33
C SER A 200 -4.70 7.17 -3.79
N THR A 201 -4.91 8.19 -4.63
CA THR A 201 -4.39 8.19 -6.01
C THR A 201 -2.87 8.28 -6.05
N LEU A 202 -2.24 9.07 -5.19
CA LEU A 202 -0.77 9.11 -5.09
C LEU A 202 -0.17 7.76 -4.69
N VAL A 203 -0.79 7.03 -3.76
CA VAL A 203 -0.35 5.66 -3.39
C VAL A 203 -0.30 4.75 -4.62
N MET A 204 -1.37 4.75 -5.43
CA MET A 204 -1.45 3.95 -6.64
C MET A 204 -0.39 4.34 -7.67
N LEU A 205 -0.15 5.64 -7.85
CA LEU A 205 0.83 6.16 -8.80
C LEU A 205 2.27 5.84 -8.37
N LEU A 206 2.62 6.14 -7.11
CA LEU A 206 3.97 5.92 -6.57
C LEU A 206 4.37 4.45 -6.68
N TRP A 207 3.51 3.55 -6.19
CA TRP A 207 3.80 2.12 -6.25
C TRP A 207 3.71 1.54 -7.66
N GLY A 208 2.76 2.02 -8.48
CA GLY A 208 2.60 1.58 -9.86
C GLY A 208 3.83 1.93 -10.72
N ILE A 209 4.36 3.15 -10.59
CA ILE A 209 5.58 3.57 -11.28
C ILE A 209 6.78 2.74 -10.80
N MET A 210 6.90 2.53 -9.48
CA MET A 210 7.96 1.69 -8.92
C MET A 210 7.93 0.26 -9.47
N HIS A 211 6.73 -0.30 -9.62
CA HIS A 211 6.56 -1.64 -10.16
C HIS A 211 7.08 -1.74 -11.59
N VAL A 212 6.69 -0.81 -12.46
CA VAL A 212 7.10 -0.82 -13.88
C VAL A 212 8.61 -0.63 -14.05
N LEU A 213 9.23 0.23 -13.23
CA LEU A 213 10.65 0.55 -13.37
C LEU A 213 11.58 -0.49 -12.75
N ILE A 214 11.20 -1.08 -11.62
CA ILE A 214 12.11 -1.89 -10.78
C ILE A 214 11.55 -3.30 -10.64
N THR A 215 10.37 -3.43 -10.01
CA THR A 215 9.85 -4.73 -9.58
C THR A 215 9.52 -5.67 -10.74
N PHE A 216 9.13 -5.13 -11.88
CA PHE A 216 8.79 -5.90 -13.07
C PHE A 216 9.96 -6.74 -13.59
N HIS A 217 11.18 -6.24 -13.42
CA HIS A 217 12.42 -6.93 -13.78
C HIS A 217 13.04 -7.66 -12.59
N ASN A 218 13.04 -7.03 -11.42
CA ASN A 218 13.64 -7.57 -10.20
C ASN A 218 12.70 -7.42 -8.99
N VAL A 219 12.25 -8.55 -8.46
CA VAL A 219 11.30 -8.62 -7.32
C VAL A 219 11.93 -8.15 -6.00
N GLY A 220 13.22 -7.78 -5.99
CA GLY A 220 13.88 -7.16 -4.83
C GLY A 220 14.07 -8.11 -3.65
N ILE A 221 14.20 -9.42 -3.92
CA ILE A 221 14.53 -10.44 -2.91
C ILE A 221 16.01 -10.83 -3.01
N PHE A 222 16.56 -11.42 -1.95
CA PHE A 222 17.97 -11.84 -1.91
C PHE A 222 18.42 -12.57 -3.19
N TYR A 223 17.70 -13.60 -3.63
CA TYR A 223 18.06 -14.42 -4.80
C TYR A 223 18.04 -13.68 -6.13
N THR A 224 17.17 -12.69 -6.29
CA THR A 224 17.12 -11.88 -7.51
C THR A 224 18.17 -10.77 -7.48
N LEU A 225 18.57 -10.30 -6.29
CA LEU A 225 19.64 -9.31 -6.12
C LEU A 225 21.04 -9.90 -6.28
N THR A 226 21.24 -11.18 -5.93
CA THR A 226 22.51 -11.89 -6.13
C THR A 226 22.65 -12.51 -7.53
N GLY A 227 21.63 -12.36 -8.39
CA GLY A 227 21.63 -12.93 -9.74
C GLY A 227 21.42 -14.45 -9.80
N GLN A 228 21.13 -15.10 -8.67
CA GLN A 228 20.90 -16.55 -8.62
C GLN A 228 19.54 -16.93 -9.22
N MET A 229 18.56 -16.03 -9.14
CA MET A 229 17.20 -16.22 -9.66
C MET A 229 16.81 -15.07 -10.59
N THR A 230 16.19 -15.41 -11.72
CA THR A 230 15.57 -14.43 -12.60
C THR A 230 14.06 -14.40 -12.42
N SER A 231 13.50 -13.20 -12.30
CA SER A 231 12.05 -12.96 -12.27
C SER A 231 11.63 -11.95 -13.36
N ASP A 232 12.45 -11.80 -14.40
CA ASP A 232 12.23 -10.82 -15.46
C ASP A 232 10.87 -11.02 -16.13
N LYS A 233 10.02 -9.98 -16.09
CA LYS A 233 8.65 -9.93 -16.64
C LYS A 233 7.66 -10.93 -16.04
N ARG A 234 7.94 -11.40 -14.83
CA ARG A 234 7.14 -12.44 -14.14
C ARG A 234 6.48 -11.95 -12.87
N ALA A 235 6.86 -10.76 -12.41
CA ALA A 235 6.20 -10.07 -11.33
C ALA A 235 4.93 -9.37 -11.84
N TYR A 236 3.85 -9.48 -11.08
CA TYR A 236 2.61 -8.77 -11.33
C TYR A 236 2.09 -8.15 -10.02
N LEU A 237 1.29 -7.09 -10.16
CA LEU A 237 0.63 -6.42 -9.04
C LEU A 237 -0.45 -7.34 -8.46
N GLY A 238 -0.34 -7.65 -7.18
CA GLY A 238 -1.27 -8.52 -6.48
C GLY A 238 -2.56 -7.79 -6.05
N TYR A 239 -3.47 -8.52 -5.42
CA TYR A 239 -4.80 -7.98 -5.10
C TYR A 239 -4.73 -6.79 -4.13
N SER A 240 -3.77 -6.77 -3.19
CA SER A 240 -3.66 -5.72 -2.17
C SER A 240 -3.47 -4.34 -2.81
N TYR A 241 -2.74 -4.28 -3.92
CA TYR A 241 -2.60 -3.05 -4.72
C TYR A 241 -3.95 -2.63 -5.32
N TRP A 242 -4.63 -3.54 -6.02
CA TRP A 242 -5.89 -3.27 -6.70
C TRP A 242 -7.04 -2.91 -5.75
N LEU A 243 -7.01 -3.37 -4.49
CA LEU A 243 -7.98 -2.97 -3.47
C LEU A 243 -8.04 -1.45 -3.26
N ASN A 244 -6.96 -0.71 -3.54
CA ASN A 244 -6.94 0.76 -3.43
C ASN A 244 -7.81 1.48 -4.47
N LEU A 245 -8.28 0.79 -5.53
CA LEU A 245 -9.29 1.37 -6.43
C LEU A 245 -10.64 1.57 -5.75
N ILE A 246 -10.98 0.75 -4.76
CA ILE A 246 -12.24 0.84 -4.03
C ILE A 246 -12.31 2.13 -3.21
N PRO A 247 -11.31 2.48 -2.36
CA PRO A 247 -11.23 3.79 -1.71
C PRO A 247 -11.36 4.96 -2.67
N ILE A 248 -10.68 4.95 -3.82
CA ILE A 248 -10.76 6.01 -4.84
C ILE A 248 -12.21 6.18 -5.31
N GLY A 249 -12.87 5.09 -5.69
CA GLY A 249 -14.27 5.13 -6.11
C GLY A 249 -15.21 5.63 -5.00
N CYS A 250 -14.98 5.18 -3.76
CA CYS A 250 -15.75 5.60 -2.60
C CYS A 250 -15.61 7.10 -2.31
N TYR A 251 -14.39 7.67 -2.38
CA TYR A 251 -14.19 9.10 -2.18
C TYR A 251 -14.84 9.95 -3.28
N ILE A 252 -14.71 9.53 -4.55
CA ILE A 252 -15.38 10.20 -5.69
C ILE A 252 -16.90 10.18 -5.48
N TYR A 253 -17.45 9.03 -5.09
CA TYR A 253 -18.87 8.88 -4.84
C TYR A 253 -19.36 9.74 -3.67
N SER A 254 -18.61 9.78 -2.56
CA SER A 254 -18.88 10.67 -1.43
C SER A 254 -18.94 12.13 -1.86
N ILE A 255 -17.96 12.61 -2.64
CA ILE A 255 -17.94 13.99 -3.18
C ILE A 255 -19.15 14.23 -4.09
N ALA A 256 -19.49 13.27 -4.96
CA ALA A 256 -20.63 13.38 -5.87
C ALA A 256 -21.97 13.47 -5.12
N ILE A 257 -22.18 12.68 -4.06
CA ILE A 257 -23.39 12.77 -3.24
C ILE A 257 -23.50 14.13 -2.57
N LEU A 258 -22.42 14.61 -1.96
CA LEU A 258 -22.41 15.92 -1.31
C LEU A 258 -22.75 17.02 -2.33
N TYR A 259 -22.25 16.90 -3.57
CA TYR A 259 -22.57 17.82 -4.65
C TYR A 259 -24.05 17.76 -5.05
N VAL A 260 -24.61 16.57 -5.21
CA VAL A 260 -26.04 16.38 -5.49
C VAL A 260 -26.91 16.96 -4.36
N ARG A 261 -26.48 16.82 -3.10
CA ARG A 261 -27.16 17.42 -1.95
C ARG A 261 -27.16 18.93 -2.06
N GLN A 262 -26.01 19.55 -2.32
CA GLN A 262 -25.90 21.01 -2.48
C GLN A 262 -26.74 21.51 -3.65
N TYR A 263 -26.74 20.79 -4.77
CA TYR A 263 -27.56 21.10 -5.93
C TYR A 263 -29.06 21.08 -5.60
N LYS A 264 -29.54 20.02 -4.93
CA LYS A 264 -30.95 19.93 -4.51
C LYS A 264 -31.33 21.02 -3.52
N LEU A 265 -30.43 21.35 -2.57
CA LEU A 265 -30.66 22.40 -1.59
C LEU A 265 -30.73 23.79 -2.25
N SER A 266 -29.92 24.05 -3.28
CA SER A 266 -29.96 25.32 -4.03
C SER A 266 -31.28 25.55 -4.79
N LYS A 267 -31.97 24.46 -5.14
CA LYS A 267 -33.27 24.46 -5.83
C LYS A 267 -34.47 24.44 -4.89
N ASP A 268 -34.28 24.21 -3.58
CA ASP A 268 -35.37 24.21 -2.61
C ASP A 268 -35.81 25.66 -2.33
N PRO A 269 -37.08 26.03 -2.61
CA PRO A 269 -37.56 27.42 -2.48
C PRO A 269 -37.48 27.91 -1.02
N LYS A 270 -37.65 27.01 -0.04
CA LYS A 270 -37.49 27.35 1.39
C LYS A 270 -36.08 27.84 1.74
N HIS A 271 -35.04 27.31 1.07
CA HIS A 271 -33.67 27.72 1.33
C HIS A 271 -33.36 29.09 0.70
N GLN A 272 -33.96 29.37 -0.46
CA GLN A 272 -33.81 30.67 -1.13
C GLN A 272 -34.45 31.82 -0.34
N ILE A 273 -35.55 31.55 0.38
CA ILE A 273 -36.22 32.57 1.21
C ILE A 273 -35.32 32.97 2.38
N VAL A 274 -34.74 32.01 3.12
CA VAL A 274 -33.82 32.30 4.24
C VAL A 274 -32.60 33.09 3.76
N GLN A 275 -31.96 32.69 2.66
CA GLN A 275 -30.84 33.45 2.10
C GLN A 275 -31.21 34.86 1.63
N ARG A 276 -32.46 35.07 1.20
CA ARG A 276 -32.97 36.39 0.81
C ARG A 276 -33.24 37.27 2.03
N GLU A 277 -33.75 36.68 3.12
CA GLU A 277 -33.96 37.34 4.41
C GLU A 277 -32.62 37.75 5.04
N ASP A 278 -31.62 36.86 5.09
CA ASP A 278 -30.27 37.15 5.58
C ASP A 278 -29.56 38.26 4.76
N ARG A 279 -29.84 38.35 3.46
CA ARG A 279 -29.34 39.44 2.61
C ARG A 279 -30.13 40.74 2.73
N ALA A 280 -31.41 40.64 3.08
CA ALA A 280 -32.29 41.79 3.22
C ALA A 280 -32.15 42.47 4.58
N ASP A 281 -31.70 41.73 5.61
CA ASP A 281 -31.54 42.24 6.97
C ASP A 281 -30.13 41.95 7.53
N PRO A 282 -29.09 42.68 7.09
CA PRO A 282 -27.71 42.49 7.57
C PRO A 282 -27.51 42.89 9.05
N GLY A 283 -28.55 43.34 9.75
CA GLY A 283 -28.49 43.92 11.09
C GLY A 283 -28.51 42.94 12.27
N ILE A 284 -28.73 41.64 12.06
CA ILE A 284 -28.94 40.67 13.16
C ILE A 284 -27.61 40.00 13.64
N TYR A 285 -26.44 40.48 13.20
CA TYR A 285 -25.13 40.02 13.70
C TYR A 285 -24.59 40.79 14.92
N LEU A 286 -25.46 41.37 15.73
CA LEU A 286 -25.09 41.94 17.03
C LEU A 286 -25.94 41.26 18.10
N TYR A 287 -25.36 40.26 18.77
CA TYR A 287 -25.31 40.03 20.23
C TYR A 287 -24.73 38.63 20.50
#